data_AF-A0A3N5TFP5-F1
#
_entry.id   AF-A0A3N5TFP5-F1
#
_cell.length_a   1.000
_cell.length_b   1.000
_cell.length_c   1.000
_cell.angle_alpha   90.00
_cell.angle_beta   90.00
_cell.angle_gamma   90.00
#
_symmetry.space_group_name_H-M   'P 1'
#
loop_
_entity.id
_entity.type
_entity.pdbx_description
1 polymer ?
#
loop_
_entity_poly.entity_id
_entity_poly.type
_entity_poly.pdbx_seq_one_letter_code
_entity_poly.pdbx_strand_id
1 'polypeptide(L)'
;LGGYGLFALIYNLFRKSRKGFFTALVVSSWCSIVMGAAATAIELALSGTSPLLIVLPAMAGVHAIIGVGEAMITSTALSLILRTRPDLVGCWITRGGLYEKAA
;
A
#
# COMPACT_ATOMS: atom_id res chain seq x y z
N LEU A 1 4.56 -9.45 4.19
CA LEU A 1 3.19 -9.99 4.35
C LEU A 1 2.14 -8.89 4.57
N GLY A 2 2.42 -7.83 5.33
CA GLY A 2 1.45 -6.76 5.66
C GLY A 2 0.80 -6.05 4.45
N GLY A 3 1.51 -5.12 3.82
CA GLY A 3 0.96 -4.30 2.72
C GLY A 3 0.39 -5.11 1.55
N TYR A 4 1.09 -6.16 1.11
CA TYR A 4 0.60 -7.02 0.02
C TYR A 4 -0.68 -7.78 0.37
N GLY A 5 -0.82 -8.25 1.63
CA GLY A 5 -2.05 -8.91 2.08
C GLY A 5 -3.25 -7.96 2.04
N LEU A 6 -3.05 -6.72 2.52
CA LEU A 6 -4.08 -5.69 2.48
C LEU A 6 -4.42 -5.28 1.03
N PHE A 7 -3.41 -5.16 0.16
CA PHE A 7 -3.61 -4.93 -1.26
C PHE A 7 -4.47 -6.03 -1.89
N ALA A 8 -4.12 -7.30 -1.67
CA ALA A 8 -4.84 -8.44 -2.24
C ALA A 8 -6.30 -8.51 -1.75
N LEU A 9 -6.53 -8.23 -0.47
CA LEU A 9 -7.87 -8.18 0.13
C LEU A 9 -8.73 -7.10 -0.55
N ILE A 10 -8.24 -5.86 -0.57
CA ILE A 10 -8.99 -4.74 -1.15
C ILE A 10 -9.17 -4.95 -2.66
N TYR A 11 -8.14 -5.40 -3.36
CA TYR A 11 -8.21 -5.63 -4.79
C TYR A 11 -9.22 -6.72 -5.18
N ASN A 12 -9.30 -7.80 -4.40
CA ASN A 12 -10.34 -8.82 -4.56
C ASN A 12 -11.74 -8.28 -4.26
N LEU A 13 -11.90 -7.47 -3.20
CA LEU A 13 -13.19 -6.89 -2.83
C LEU A 13 -13.74 -5.97 -3.93
N PHE A 14 -12.88 -5.20 -4.59
CA PHE A 14 -13.23 -4.34 -5.73
C PHE A 14 -13.26 -5.08 -7.08
N ARG A 15 -13.46 -6.41 -7.06
CA ARG A 15 -13.62 -7.29 -8.23
C ARG A 15 -12.50 -7.15 -9.26
N LYS A 16 -11.28 -6.88 -8.79
CA LYS A 16 -10.08 -6.69 -9.63
C LYS A 16 -10.26 -5.64 -10.73
N SER A 17 -10.97 -4.55 -10.42
CA SER A 17 -11.19 -3.44 -11.34
C SER A 17 -9.99 -2.48 -11.37
N ARG A 18 -9.85 -1.70 -12.46
CA ARG A 18 -8.79 -0.68 -12.60
C ARG A 18 -8.80 0.36 -11.47
N LYS A 19 -10.01 0.82 -11.09
CA LYS A 19 -10.19 1.74 -9.95
C LYS A 19 -9.87 1.06 -8.62
N GLY A 20 -10.30 -0.20 -8.47
CA GLY A 20 -9.99 -1.04 -7.32
C GLY A 20 -8.49 -1.26 -7.13
N PHE A 21 -7.73 -1.42 -8.21
CA PHE A 21 -6.27 -1.56 -8.16
C PHE A 21 -5.61 -0.34 -7.52
N PHE A 22 -5.91 0.87 -8.01
CA PHE A 22 -5.31 2.09 -7.46
C PHE A 22 -5.78 2.39 -6.03
N THR A 23 -7.04 2.09 -5.72
CA THR A 23 -7.56 2.23 -4.36
C THR A 23 -6.85 1.27 -3.41
N ALA A 24 -6.72 -0.01 -3.81
CA ALA A 24 -5.97 -1.00 -3.06
C ALA A 24 -4.51 -0.59 -2.88
N LEU A 25 -3.86 -0.06 -3.92
CA LEU A 25 -2.49 0.41 -3.88
C LEU A 25 -2.28 1.54 -2.86
N VAL A 26 -3.09 2.59 -2.93
CA VAL A 26 -2.98 3.77 -2.06
C VAL A 26 -3.25 3.39 -0.60
N VAL A 27 -4.33 2.62 -0.35
CA VAL A 27 -4.69 2.22 1.01
C VAL A 27 -3.65 1.26 1.59
N SER A 28 -3.19 0.29 0.80
CA SER A 28 -2.24 -0.71 1.29
C SER A 28 -0.85 -0.14 1.58
N SER A 29 -0.35 0.77 0.73
CA SER A 29 0.92 1.47 0.96
C SER A 29 0.87 2.32 2.23
N TRP A 30 -0.18 3.13 2.39
CA TRP A 30 -0.36 3.96 3.60
C TRP A 30 -0.45 3.11 4.87
N CYS A 31 -1.33 2.10 4.88
CA CYS A 31 -1.50 1.23 6.05
C CYS A 31 -0.22 0.46 6.38
N SER A 32 0.55 0.03 5.39
CA SER A 32 1.80 -0.71 5.65
C SER A 32 2.78 0.12 6.48
N ILE A 33 2.90 1.42 6.21
CA ILE A 33 3.76 2.32 6.98
C ILE A 33 3.24 2.50 8.40
N VAL A 34 1.95 2.82 8.55
CA VAL A 34 1.35 3.07 9.87
C VAL A 34 1.41 1.82 10.75
N MET A 35 1.11 0.65 10.18
CA MET A 35 1.22 -0.62 10.90
C MET A 35 2.66 -0.94 11.30
N GLY A 36 3.64 -0.69 10.42
CA GLY A 36 5.06 -0.84 10.74
C GLY A 36 5.47 0.07 11.89
N ALA A 37 5.11 1.35 11.83
CA ALA A 37 5.40 2.32 12.89
C ALA A 37 4.74 1.96 14.23
N ALA A 38 3.48 1.48 14.20
CA ALA A 38 2.78 1.02 15.39
C ALA A 38 3.45 -0.22 16.00
N ALA A 39 3.90 -1.17 15.17
CA ALA A 39 4.64 -2.35 15.63
C ALA A 39 5.95 -1.94 16.33
N THR A 40 6.73 -1.03 15.72
CA THR A 40 7.96 -0.50 16.32
C THR A 40 7.68 0.24 17.63
N ALA A 41 6.58 1.00 17.72
CA ALA A 41 6.18 1.66 18.96
C ALA A 41 5.84 0.66 20.08
N ILE A 42 5.21 -0.46 19.74
CA ILE A 42 4.94 -1.56 20.69
C ILE A 42 6.26 -2.19 21.15
N GLU A 43 7.19 -2.46 20.23
CA GLU A 43 8.51 -3.00 20.56
C GLU A 43 9.29 -2.08 21.52
N LEU A 44 9.28 -0.76 21.29
CA LEU A 44 9.91 0.25 22.16
C LEU A 44 9.26 0.33 23.55
N ALA A 45 7.96 0.09 23.64
CA ALA A 45 7.27 0.02 24.92
C ALA A 45 7.63 -1.26 25.68
N LEU A 46 7.69 -2.39 24.98
CA LEU A 46 8.07 -3.68 25.55
C LEU A 46 9.54 -3.74 25.98
N SER A 47 10.44 -2.99 25.32
CA SER A 47 11.84 -2.86 25.74
C SER A 47 12.03 -2.03 27.01
N GLY A 48 10.97 -1.37 27.51
CA GLY A 48 11.05 -0.47 28.66
C GLY A 48 11.72 0.87 28.35
N THR A 49 12.00 1.17 27.08
CA THR A 49 12.68 2.42 26.69
C THR A 49 11.77 3.63 26.69
N SER A 50 10.50 3.47 26.31
CA SER A 50 9.54 4.59 26.25
C SER A 50 8.10 4.14 26.55
N PRO A 51 7.31 4.91 27.32
CA PRO A 51 5.93 4.55 27.61
C PRO A 51 5.06 4.47 26.35
N LEU A 52 4.26 3.40 26.21
CA LEU A 52 3.40 3.17 25.04
C LEU A 52 2.48 4.36 24.74
N LEU A 53 1.92 4.97 25.79
CA LEU A 53 0.98 6.10 25.68
C LEU A 53 1.58 7.34 25.00
N ILE A 54 2.92 7.45 25.00
CA ILE A 54 3.66 8.58 24.40
C ILE A 54 4.21 8.16 23.04
N VAL A 55 4.90 7.02 22.96
CA VAL A 55 5.60 6.59 21.74
C VAL A 55 4.63 6.19 20.64
N LEU A 56 3.48 5.58 20.95
CA LEU A 56 2.52 5.15 19.94
C LEU A 56 1.92 6.33 19.15
N PRO A 57 1.30 7.35 19.78
CA PRO A 57 0.77 8.49 19.02
C PRO A 57 1.87 9.30 18.33
N ALA A 58 3.06 9.43 18.94
CA ALA A 58 4.17 10.13 18.31
C ALA A 58 4.67 9.41 17.04
N MET A 59 4.98 8.11 17.14
CA MET A 59 5.48 7.32 16.02
C MET A 59 4.42 7.13 14.95
N ALA A 60 3.22 6.65 15.31
CA ALA A 60 2.16 6.41 14.34
C ALA A 60 1.65 7.71 13.71
N GLY A 61 1.59 8.82 14.45
CA GLY A 61 1.13 10.12 13.95
C GLY A 61 2.05 10.70 12.88
N VAL A 62 3.35 10.77 13.15
CA VAL A 62 4.33 11.26 12.15
C VAL A 62 4.36 10.33 10.93
N HIS A 63 4.35 9.01 11.15
CA HIS A 63 4.36 8.05 10.06
C HIS A 63 3.04 8.00 9.27
N ALA A 64 1.91 8.40 9.85
CA ALA A 64 0.66 8.58 9.11
C ALA A 64 0.77 9.71 8.07
N ILE A 65 1.46 10.81 8.40
CA ILE A 65 1.72 11.92 7.47
C ILE A 65 2.71 11.46 6.38
N ILE A 66 3.82 10.85 6.79
CA ILE A 66 4.82 10.31 5.85
C ILE A 66 4.18 9.27 4.91
N GLY A 67 3.30 8.42 5.45
CA GLY A 67 2.58 7.40 4.69
C GLY A 67 1.72 7.99 3.57
N VAL A 68 1.18 9.21 3.73
CA VAL A 68 0.45 9.88 2.64
C VAL A 68 1.41 10.24 1.51
N GLY A 69 2.61 10.74 1.86
CA GLY A 69 3.69 10.98 0.90
C GLY A 69 4.07 9.71 0.14
N GLU A 70 4.27 8.61 0.85
CA GLU A 70 4.60 7.32 0.23
C GLU A 70 3.47 6.82 -0.68
N ALA A 71 2.21 6.93 -0.28
CA ALA A 71 1.09 6.52 -1.12
C ALA A 71 1.01 7.32 -2.42
N MET A 72 1.35 8.62 -2.39
CA MET A 72 1.47 9.45 -3.59
C MET A 72 2.66 9.02 -4.47
N ILE A 73 3.83 8.77 -3.85
CA ILE A 73 5.03 8.32 -4.58
C ILE A 73 4.76 6.95 -5.24
N THR A 74 4.27 5.98 -4.46
CA THR A 74 3.94 4.63 -4.92
C THR A 74 2.91 4.65 -6.05
N SER A 75 1.83 5.42 -5.92
CA SER A 75 0.80 5.53 -6.97
C SER A 75 1.31 6.21 -8.24
N THR A 76 2.16 7.22 -8.11
CA THR A 76 2.80 7.91 -9.25
C THR A 76 3.78 6.99 -9.96
N ALA A 77 4.67 6.33 -9.22
CA ALA A 77 5.64 5.38 -9.75
C ALA A 77 4.95 4.25 -10.50
N LEU A 78 3.90 3.66 -9.91
CA LEU A 78 3.18 2.58 -10.56
C LEU A 78 2.39 3.07 -11.79
N SER A 79 1.83 4.27 -11.76
CA SER A 79 1.20 4.87 -12.94
C SER A 79 2.18 5.06 -14.10
N LEU A 80 3.43 5.44 -13.80
CA LEU A 80 4.50 5.55 -14.79
C LEU A 80 4.84 4.17 -15.37
N ILE A 81 5.06 3.17 -14.52
CA ILE A 81 5.36 1.79 -14.95
C ILE A 81 4.24 1.24 -15.83
N LEU A 82 2.98 1.44 -15.44
CA LEU A 82 1.83 0.99 -16.23
C LEU A 82 1.70 1.71 -17.57
N ARG A 83 2.30 2.90 -17.72
CA ARG A 83 2.35 3.64 -18.98
C ARG A 83 3.52 3.20 -19.87
N THR A 84 4.65 2.82 -19.30
CA THR A 84 5.88 2.47 -20.05
C THR A 84 6.05 0.97 -20.29
N ARG A 85 5.77 0.15 -19.29
CA ARG A 85 5.94 -1.32 -19.27
C ARG A 85 4.82 -1.98 -18.43
N PRO A 86 3.54 -1.94 -18.89
CA PRO A 86 2.43 -2.57 -18.19
C PRO A 86 2.56 -4.10 -18.05
N ASP A 87 3.39 -4.72 -18.89
CA ASP A 87 3.71 -6.15 -18.88
C ASP A 87 4.36 -6.62 -17.56
N LEU A 88 5.02 -5.71 -16.83
CA LEU A 88 5.67 -6.00 -15.55
C LEU A 88 4.68 -6.20 -14.39
N VAL A 89 3.43 -5.75 -14.55
CA VAL A 89 2.43 -5.79 -13.48
C VAL A 89 1.38 -6.85 -13.81
N GLY A 90 1.66 -8.11 -13.51
CA GLY A 90 0.81 -9.24 -13.92
C GLY A 90 -0.65 -9.14 -13.47
N CYS A 91 -0.90 -8.64 -12.25
CA CYS A 91 -2.25 -8.47 -11.72
C CYS A 91 -3.05 -7.33 -12.36
N TRP A 92 -2.38 -6.42 -13.08
CA TRP A 92 -3.00 -5.33 -13.84
C TRP A 92 -3.55 -5.81 -15.19
N ILE A 93 -2.85 -6.75 -15.84
CA ILE A 93 -3.17 -7.24 -17.18
C ILE A 93 -4.47 -8.06 -17.20
N THR A 94 -4.93 -8.57 -16.06
CA THR A 94 -6.07 -9.50 -15.97
C THR A 94 -7.43 -8.88 -16.35
N ARG A 95 -7.57 -7.56 -16.54
CA ARG A 95 -8.84 -6.93 -16.99
C ARG A 95 -8.65 -5.70 -17.91
N GLY A 96 -7.87 -5.85 -18.97
CA GLY A 96 -7.83 -4.82 -20.03
C GLY A 96 -7.05 -5.21 -21.28
N GLY A 97 -7.63 -6.04 -22.15
CA GLY A 97 -7.39 -5.94 -23.60
C GLY A 97 -6.06 -6.47 -24.16
N LEU A 98 -5.74 -7.75 -23.94
CA LEU A 98 -4.77 -8.49 -24.77
C LEU A 98 -5.32 -9.87 -25.21
N TYR A 99 -6.53 -9.88 -25.76
CA TYR A 99 -7.05 -10.91 -26.70
C TYR A 99 -8.03 -10.30 -27.72
N GLU A 100 -8.69 -9.18 -27.40
CA GLU A 100 -9.69 -8.60 -28.33
C GLU A 100 -9.08 -7.72 -29.44
N LYS A 101 -7.76 -7.51 -29.46
CA LYS A 101 -7.05 -6.82 -30.56
C LYS A 101 -5.96 -7.67 -31.23
N ALA A 102 -6.02 -8.98 -31.02
CA ALA A 102 -5.22 -9.97 -31.75
C ALA A 102 -6.11 -10.90 -32.61
N ALA A 103 -7.27 -10.38 -33.05
CA ALA A 103 -8.19 -10.98 -34.01
C ALA A 103 -8.38 -10.03 -35.20
#